data_AF-A0A843VTU4-F1
#
_entry.id   AF-A0A843VTU4-F1
#
_cell.length_a   1.000
_cell.length_b   1.000
_cell.length_c   1.000
_cell.angle_alpha   90.00
_cell.angle_beta   90.00
_cell.angle_gamma   90.00
#
_symmetry.space_group_name_H-M   'P 1'
#
loop_
_entity.id
_entity.type
_entity.pdbx_description
1 polymer ?
#
loop_
_entity_poly.entity_id
_entity_poly.type
_entity_poly.pdbx_seq_one_letter_code
_entity_poly.pdbx_strand_id
1 'polypeptide(L)'
;MTTPLPLLLLFLLHSAAASPHPLDPLTSAEINLLRAAIHASPLNTSSRLSFHYAALDEPDKQDVLRWLRRDHQGEKKKKKKAPWPTRRAAAVVRADGVTHELVVDLREGKVVSDRVHTGQGFPSLTSQELAAASLLPLQSPLFRASMERRGLRVSEASCTPLTVGWFGESVGRREVRANCFYRNGTDNIFARPIEGVSLLIDVDAMEITGYSDSLVAPLPVAEGTSYRGSGGSRARRVPKPVRVFQEEGCGFAIDGHRVEWGNWAFHVALDARAGPVVSAAYFYDAGKRELRPVLYRSHASETFVPYMDLAGEWYYRTYLDLGDYGFGQSTFPLAPLDDCPGNATYLDGLLVSAAGEPVKAPNAICIFERYAGDVAWRHTNIFVPGKQIRDSRPEVTLVVRSIATVGNYDYILDWEFKQTGAIRVGA
;
A
#
# COMPACT_ATOMS: atom_id res chain seq x y z
N MET A 1 -32.10 -58.57 0.95
CA MET A 1 -32.07 -57.14 1.27
C MET A 1 -31.19 -56.95 2.49
N THR A 2 -29.92 -56.56 2.30
CA THR A 2 -29.05 -55.99 3.34
C THR A 2 -27.76 -55.54 2.64
N THR A 3 -27.71 -54.26 2.29
CA THR A 3 -26.49 -53.57 1.85
C THR A 3 -25.72 -53.06 3.07
N PRO A 4 -24.39 -53.16 3.12
CA PRO A 4 -23.61 -52.47 4.16
C PRO A 4 -23.36 -51.02 3.73
N LEU A 5 -23.60 -50.10 4.64
CA LEU A 5 -23.33 -48.66 4.50
C LEU A 5 -21.84 -48.40 4.82
N PRO A 6 -21.06 -47.68 3.99
CA PRO A 6 -19.70 -47.34 4.33
C PRO A 6 -19.68 -46.12 5.27
N LEU A 7 -19.03 -46.27 6.42
CA LEU A 7 -18.80 -45.20 7.38
C LEU A 7 -17.73 -44.24 6.80
N LEU A 8 -18.16 -43.10 6.27
CA LEU A 8 -17.27 -42.03 5.80
C LEU A 8 -16.69 -41.30 7.03
N LEU A 9 -15.46 -41.62 7.41
CA LEU A 9 -14.68 -40.85 8.37
C LEU A 9 -14.26 -39.52 7.74
N LEU A 10 -15.06 -38.47 7.98
CA LEU A 10 -14.67 -37.08 7.75
C LEU A 10 -13.55 -36.72 8.74
N PHE A 11 -12.30 -36.77 8.28
CA PHE A 11 -11.20 -36.06 8.91
C PHE A 11 -11.44 -34.56 8.78
N LEU A 12 -12.19 -33.99 9.73
CA LEU A 12 -12.17 -32.55 9.99
C LEU A 12 -10.78 -32.21 10.54
N LEU A 13 -9.85 -31.87 9.64
CA LEU A 13 -8.68 -31.08 9.97
C LEU A 13 -9.18 -29.72 10.49
N HIS A 14 -9.53 -29.67 11.77
CA HIS A 14 -9.55 -28.42 12.50
C HIS A 14 -8.10 -27.94 12.56
N SER A 15 -7.69 -27.14 11.58
CA SER A 15 -6.56 -26.24 11.77
C SER A 15 -6.88 -25.46 13.04
N ALA A 16 -6.16 -25.76 14.13
CA ALA A 16 -6.32 -25.04 15.38
C ALA A 16 -5.92 -23.61 15.08
N ALA A 17 -6.91 -22.75 14.81
CA ALA A 17 -6.68 -21.35 14.51
C ALA A 17 -5.86 -20.78 15.66
N ALA A 18 -4.60 -20.45 15.37
CA ALA A 18 -3.79 -19.60 16.23
C ALA A 18 -4.65 -18.38 16.57
N SER A 19 -4.63 -17.95 17.82
CA SER A 19 -5.33 -16.71 18.17
C SER A 19 -4.74 -15.60 17.31
N PRO A 20 -5.55 -14.85 16.53
CA PRO A 20 -5.04 -13.86 15.59
C PRO A 20 -4.13 -12.83 16.30
N HIS A 21 -3.18 -12.27 15.59
CA HIS A 21 -2.35 -11.22 16.16
C HIS A 21 -3.21 -9.96 16.38
N PRO A 22 -3.08 -9.22 17.50
CA PRO A 22 -3.91 -8.04 17.75
C PRO A 22 -3.79 -6.94 16.68
N LEU A 23 -2.67 -6.91 15.95
CA LEU A 23 -2.40 -5.98 14.85
C LEU A 23 -2.71 -6.57 13.47
N ASP A 24 -3.30 -7.76 13.38
CA ASP A 24 -3.71 -8.32 12.08
C ASP A 24 -4.71 -7.38 11.39
N PRO A 25 -4.57 -7.17 10.07
CA PRO A 25 -5.50 -6.35 9.30
C PRO A 25 -6.93 -6.92 9.40
N LEU A 26 -7.91 -6.09 9.04
CA LEU A 26 -9.30 -6.54 9.02
C LEU A 26 -9.46 -7.72 8.06
N THR A 27 -10.20 -8.73 8.48
CA THR A 27 -10.60 -9.84 7.61
C THR A 27 -11.79 -9.44 6.74
N SER A 28 -12.09 -10.21 5.68
CA SER A 28 -13.26 -9.94 4.83
C SER A 28 -14.57 -9.97 5.64
N ALA A 29 -14.68 -10.84 6.64
CA ALA A 29 -15.84 -10.89 7.53
C ALA A 29 -15.97 -9.61 8.37
N GLU A 30 -14.84 -9.08 8.86
CA GLU A 30 -14.81 -7.84 9.64
C GLU A 30 -15.09 -6.61 8.80
N ILE A 31 -14.61 -6.57 7.55
CA ILE A 31 -14.94 -5.50 6.60
C ILE A 31 -16.44 -5.51 6.28
N ASN A 32 -17.02 -6.70 6.02
CA ASN A 32 -18.45 -6.82 5.79
C ASN A 32 -19.28 -6.38 7.01
N LEU A 33 -18.81 -6.69 8.22
CA LEU A 33 -19.46 -6.27 9.46
C LEU A 33 -19.32 -4.76 9.71
N LEU A 34 -18.15 -4.17 9.45
CA LEU A 34 -17.92 -2.72 9.44
C LEU A 34 -18.92 -2.04 8.50
N ARG A 35 -19.01 -2.52 7.26
CA ARG A 35 -19.92 -1.99 6.25
C ARG A 35 -21.39 -2.10 6.71
N ALA A 36 -21.80 -3.27 7.19
CA ALA A 36 -23.17 -3.48 7.66
C ALA A 36 -23.52 -2.56 8.85
N ALA A 37 -22.59 -2.38 9.80
CA ALA A 37 -22.79 -1.49 10.94
C ALA A 37 -22.97 -0.03 10.51
N ILE A 38 -22.17 0.45 9.54
CA ILE A 38 -22.31 1.81 9.00
C ILE A 38 -23.62 1.98 8.23
N HIS A 39 -24.05 0.99 7.43
CA HIS A 39 -25.36 1.01 6.77
C HIS A 39 -26.55 0.81 7.73
N ALA A 40 -26.32 0.38 8.96
CA ALA A 40 -27.35 0.34 10.01
C ALA A 40 -27.38 1.62 10.86
N SER A 41 -26.40 2.51 10.69
CA SER A 41 -26.34 3.80 11.39
C SER A 41 -27.26 4.85 10.74
N PRO A 42 -27.45 6.02 11.36
CA PRO A 42 -28.20 7.13 10.76
C PRO A 42 -27.68 7.58 9.38
N LEU A 43 -26.45 7.22 9.00
CA LEU A 43 -25.90 7.52 7.67
C LEU A 43 -26.60 6.76 6.54
N ASN A 44 -27.43 5.76 6.84
CA ASN A 44 -28.15 4.97 5.84
C ASN A 44 -29.20 5.76 5.03
N THR A 45 -29.63 6.91 5.54
CA THR A 45 -30.54 7.82 4.82
C THR A 45 -29.81 8.68 3.80
N SER A 46 -28.48 8.66 3.79
CA SER A 46 -27.68 9.49 2.90
C SER A 46 -27.86 9.04 1.45
N SER A 47 -28.03 9.99 0.54
CA SER A 47 -28.17 9.68 -0.89
C SER A 47 -26.85 9.21 -1.51
N ARG A 48 -25.73 9.67 -0.95
CA ARG A 48 -24.38 9.32 -1.36
C ARG A 48 -23.55 9.00 -0.13
N LEU A 49 -23.06 7.75 -0.07
CA LEU A 49 -22.16 7.27 0.98
C LEU A 49 -20.95 6.60 0.33
N SER A 50 -19.74 7.08 0.65
CA SER A 50 -18.49 6.53 0.15
C SER A 50 -17.46 6.35 1.25
N PHE A 51 -16.70 5.26 1.18
CA PHE A 51 -15.58 4.95 2.07
C PHE A 51 -14.28 5.48 1.48
N HIS A 52 -13.57 6.31 2.23
CA HIS A 52 -12.28 6.88 1.82
C HIS A 52 -11.10 6.24 2.53
N TYR A 53 -11.33 5.73 3.74
CA TYR A 53 -10.38 4.95 4.50
C TYR A 53 -11.13 3.97 5.38
N ALA A 54 -10.58 2.76 5.53
CA ALA A 54 -11.01 1.82 6.55
C ALA A 54 -9.87 0.85 6.88
N ALA A 55 -9.61 0.67 8.17
CA ALA A 55 -8.58 -0.24 8.66
C ALA A 55 -8.88 -0.65 10.11
N LEU A 56 -7.98 -1.44 10.69
CA LEU A 56 -7.99 -1.74 12.11
C LEU A 56 -7.86 -0.43 12.92
N ASP A 57 -8.77 -0.21 13.87
CA ASP A 57 -8.56 0.76 14.94
C ASP A 57 -7.56 0.12 15.92
N GLU A 58 -6.27 0.46 15.76
CA GLU A 58 -5.19 -0.21 16.47
C GLU A 58 -5.43 -0.18 18.00
N PRO A 59 -5.35 -1.33 18.68
CA PRO A 59 -5.55 -1.35 20.13
C PRO A 59 -4.50 -0.52 20.86
N ASP A 60 -4.80 -0.13 22.10
CA ASP A 60 -3.85 0.61 22.94
C ASP A 60 -2.50 -0.12 23.02
N LYS A 61 -1.42 0.65 22.83
CA LYS A 61 -0.05 0.13 22.79
C LYS A 61 0.28 -0.72 24.02
N GLN A 62 -0.19 -0.36 25.20
CA GLN A 62 0.09 -1.11 26.42
C GLN A 62 -0.63 -2.46 26.44
N ASP A 63 -1.83 -2.55 25.86
CA ASP A 63 -2.55 -3.82 25.71
C ASP A 63 -1.83 -4.76 24.74
N VAL A 64 -1.37 -4.24 23.60
CA VAL A 64 -0.58 -5.00 22.63
C VAL A 64 0.74 -5.49 23.26
N LEU A 65 1.47 -4.62 23.97
CA LEU A 65 2.71 -5.00 24.65
C LEU A 65 2.48 -6.05 25.75
N ARG A 66 1.36 -5.99 26.49
CA ARG A 66 0.97 -7.02 27.46
C ARG A 66 0.69 -8.36 26.79
N TRP A 67 0.01 -8.34 25.65
CA TRP A 67 -0.25 -9.54 24.85
C TRP A 67 1.05 -10.16 24.34
N LEU A 68 1.93 -9.36 23.72
CA LEU A 68 3.22 -9.80 23.16
C LEU A 68 4.14 -10.44 24.22
N ARG A 69 4.24 -9.85 25.41
CA ARG A 69 5.06 -10.41 26.51
C ARG A 69 4.62 -11.82 26.90
N ARG A 70 3.31 -12.08 26.95
CA ARG A 70 2.77 -13.41 27.30
C ARG A 70 2.98 -14.42 26.18
N ASP A 71 2.79 -13.97 24.94
CA ASP A 71 3.03 -14.79 23.77
C ASP A 71 4.50 -15.25 23.70
N HIS A 72 5.45 -14.32 23.85
CA HIS A 72 6.88 -14.63 23.86
C HIS A 72 7.33 -15.49 25.06
N GLN A 73 6.66 -15.39 26.21
CA GLN A 73 6.94 -16.23 27.37
C GLN A 73 6.39 -17.66 27.23
N GLY A 74 5.70 -17.98 26.13
CA GLY A 74 5.18 -19.32 25.90
C GLY A 74 4.12 -19.71 26.94
N GLU A 75 3.35 -18.75 27.47
CA GLU A 75 2.22 -18.98 28.39
C GLU A 75 1.04 -19.73 27.72
N LYS A 76 1.31 -20.63 26.77
CA LYS A 76 0.37 -21.55 26.09
C LYS A 76 -0.33 -22.53 27.05
N LYS A 77 -0.05 -22.51 28.37
CA LYS A 77 -0.50 -23.53 29.34
C LYS A 77 -1.30 -23.05 30.56
N LYS A 78 -1.67 -21.77 30.69
CA LYS A 78 -2.59 -21.34 31.78
C LYS A 78 -3.92 -20.85 31.22
N LYS A 79 -5.00 -21.54 31.61
CA LYS A 79 -6.43 -21.37 31.24
C LYS A 79 -7.03 -19.96 31.36
N LYS A 80 -6.28 -18.93 31.76
CA LYS A 80 -6.76 -17.55 31.74
C LYS A 80 -6.43 -16.97 30.38
N LYS A 81 -7.36 -17.08 29.43
CA LYS A 81 -7.34 -16.26 28.21
C LYS A 81 -7.07 -14.83 28.66
N ALA A 82 -5.95 -14.24 28.22
CA ALA A 82 -5.74 -12.82 28.39
C ALA A 82 -6.98 -12.09 27.85
N PRO A 83 -7.43 -10.98 28.47
CA PRO A 83 -8.41 -10.13 27.81
C PRO A 83 -7.80 -9.73 26.48
N TRP A 84 -8.38 -10.27 25.42
CA TRP A 84 -8.02 -9.93 24.06
C TRP A 84 -8.32 -8.44 23.89
N PRO A 85 -7.41 -7.64 23.31
CA PRO A 85 -7.72 -6.24 23.06
C PRO A 85 -9.02 -6.15 22.26
N THR A 86 -9.88 -5.20 22.59
CA THR A 86 -11.15 -5.01 21.88
C THR A 86 -10.83 -4.75 20.41
N ARG A 87 -11.37 -5.58 19.52
CA ARG A 87 -11.10 -5.48 18.09
C ARG A 87 -12.11 -4.51 17.47
N ARG A 88 -11.60 -3.42 16.90
CA ARG A 88 -12.37 -2.32 16.34
C ARG A 88 -11.88 -1.99 14.95
N ALA A 89 -12.75 -1.40 14.14
CA ALA A 89 -12.40 -0.84 12.84
C ALA A 89 -12.61 0.66 12.86
N ALA A 90 -11.64 1.41 12.34
CA ALA A 90 -11.76 2.83 12.07
C ALA A 90 -12.14 3.02 10.60
N ALA A 91 -13.03 3.95 10.32
CA ALA A 91 -13.40 4.31 8.95
C ALA A 91 -13.54 5.83 8.81
N VAL A 92 -13.11 6.34 7.66
CA VAL A 92 -13.43 7.71 7.21
C VAL A 92 -14.35 7.58 6.02
N VAL A 93 -15.57 8.08 6.15
CA VAL A 93 -16.60 8.03 5.09
C VAL A 93 -17.07 9.44 4.76
N ARG A 94 -17.56 9.63 3.53
CA ARG A 94 -18.30 10.83 3.14
C ARG A 94 -19.76 10.47 2.94
N ALA A 95 -20.64 11.21 3.60
CA ALA A 95 -22.09 11.07 3.53
C ALA A 95 -22.69 12.42 3.11
N ASP A 96 -23.28 12.49 1.91
CA ASP A 96 -23.87 13.70 1.33
C ASP A 96 -22.98 14.96 1.42
N GLY A 97 -21.67 14.79 1.20
CA GLY A 97 -20.66 15.86 1.23
C GLY A 97 -20.03 16.12 2.60
N VAL A 98 -20.50 15.46 3.66
CA VAL A 98 -19.98 15.57 5.03
C VAL A 98 -19.02 14.43 5.33
N THR A 99 -17.85 14.73 5.91
CA THR A 99 -16.88 13.71 6.32
C THR A 99 -17.17 13.24 7.75
N HIS A 100 -17.24 11.92 7.93
CA HIS A 100 -17.43 11.26 9.22
C HIS A 100 -16.24 10.36 9.56
N GLU A 101 -15.75 10.48 10.78
CA GLU A 101 -14.77 9.59 11.42
C GLU A 101 -15.52 8.61 12.34
N LEU A 102 -15.56 7.35 11.93
CA LEU A 102 -16.32 6.30 12.60
C LEU A 102 -15.41 5.28 13.25
N VAL A 103 -15.85 4.75 14.39
CA VAL A 103 -15.28 3.55 15.00
C VAL A 103 -16.39 2.52 15.18
N VAL A 104 -16.16 1.31 14.68
CA VAL A 104 -17.08 0.17 14.81
C VAL A 104 -16.45 -0.86 15.75
N ASP A 105 -17.21 -1.27 16.77
CA ASP A 105 -16.87 -2.44 17.57
C ASP A 105 -17.22 -3.70 16.79
N LEU A 106 -16.20 -4.48 16.41
CA LEU A 106 -16.38 -5.63 15.52
C LEU A 106 -16.99 -6.83 16.23
N ARG A 107 -16.97 -6.85 17.57
CA ARG A 107 -17.60 -7.89 18.37
C ARG A 107 -19.09 -7.62 18.51
N GLU A 108 -19.47 -6.38 18.71
CA GLU A 108 -20.87 -5.97 18.85
C GLU A 108 -21.58 -5.71 17.51
N GLY A 109 -20.82 -5.45 16.44
CA GLY A 109 -21.38 -5.09 15.14
C GLY A 109 -22.03 -3.71 15.13
N LYS A 110 -21.48 -2.76 15.89
CA LYS A 110 -22.09 -1.44 16.11
C LYS A 110 -21.09 -0.32 16.00
N VAL A 111 -21.55 0.81 15.45
CA VAL A 111 -20.85 2.08 15.52
C VAL A 111 -20.83 2.54 16.98
N VAL A 112 -19.62 2.68 17.54
CA VAL A 112 -19.40 3.15 18.93
C VAL A 112 -18.92 4.60 18.99
N SER A 113 -18.48 5.15 17.86
CA SER A 113 -18.16 6.57 17.71
C SER A 113 -18.49 7.00 16.29
N ASP A 114 -19.10 8.16 16.14
CA ASP A 114 -19.33 8.88 14.88
C ASP A 114 -19.03 10.36 15.14
N ARG A 115 -17.95 10.87 14.55
CA ARG A 115 -17.53 12.25 14.66
C ARG A 115 -17.55 12.91 13.29
N VAL A 116 -18.30 14.01 13.18
CA VAL A 116 -18.26 14.85 11.99
C VAL A 116 -16.97 15.66 11.98
N HIS A 117 -16.18 15.54 10.92
CA HIS A 117 -15.00 16.38 10.71
C HIS A 117 -15.43 17.79 10.31
N THR A 118 -15.06 18.77 11.13
CA THR A 118 -15.37 20.20 10.93
C THR A 118 -14.13 21.05 10.66
N GLY A 119 -12.95 20.41 10.62
CA GLY A 119 -11.68 21.07 10.33
C GLY A 119 -11.46 21.33 8.84
N GLN A 120 -10.27 21.81 8.50
CA GLN A 120 -9.83 21.95 7.12
C GLN A 120 -9.41 20.60 6.52
N GLY A 121 -9.35 20.55 5.20
CA GLY A 121 -8.92 19.38 4.44
C GLY A 121 -10.01 18.33 4.23
N PHE A 122 -9.72 17.43 3.30
CA PHE A 122 -10.62 16.36 2.86
C PHE A 122 -9.92 15.00 2.97
N PRO A 123 -10.67 13.89 3.06
CA PRO A 123 -10.06 12.58 3.00
C PRO A 123 -9.53 12.26 1.60
N SER A 124 -8.68 11.24 1.52
CA SER A 124 -8.09 10.72 0.28
C SER A 124 -9.13 10.53 -0.82
N LEU A 125 -8.72 10.73 -2.07
CA LEU A 125 -9.57 10.48 -3.23
C LEU A 125 -9.73 8.98 -3.44
N THR A 126 -10.94 8.55 -3.76
CA THR A 126 -11.17 7.14 -4.12
C THR A 126 -10.81 6.90 -5.58
N SER A 127 -10.43 5.66 -5.92
CA SER A 127 -10.16 5.28 -7.32
C SER A 127 -11.39 5.48 -8.21
N GLN A 128 -12.61 5.32 -7.66
CA GLN A 128 -13.87 5.58 -8.37
C GLN A 128 -14.05 7.08 -8.69
N GLU A 129 -13.74 7.97 -7.74
CA GLU A 129 -13.80 9.42 -7.97
C GLU A 129 -12.78 9.86 -9.01
N LEU A 130 -11.54 9.38 -8.91
CA LEU A 130 -10.49 9.68 -9.88
C LEU A 130 -10.86 9.17 -11.28
N ALA A 131 -11.39 7.95 -11.38
CA ALA A 131 -11.86 7.40 -12.65
C ALA A 131 -13.01 8.23 -13.23
N ALA A 132 -14.00 8.61 -12.43
CA ALA A 132 -15.12 9.44 -12.88
C ALA A 132 -14.66 10.83 -13.35
N ALA A 133 -13.82 11.51 -12.56
CA ALA A 133 -13.28 12.82 -12.90
C ALA A 133 -12.40 12.77 -14.16
N SER A 134 -11.67 11.67 -14.40
CA SER A 134 -10.84 11.50 -15.60
C SER A 134 -11.65 11.49 -16.92
N LEU A 135 -12.94 11.15 -16.85
CA LEU A 135 -13.82 11.04 -18.02
C LEU A 135 -14.53 12.35 -18.36
N LEU A 136 -14.69 13.29 -17.41
CA LEU A 136 -15.40 14.55 -17.62
C LEU A 136 -14.80 15.40 -18.74
N PRO A 137 -13.46 15.60 -18.85
CA PRO A 137 -12.89 16.36 -19.95
C PRO A 137 -13.27 15.81 -21.33
N LEU A 138 -13.33 14.48 -21.48
CA LEU A 138 -13.61 13.82 -22.75
C LEU A 138 -15.04 14.09 -23.26
N GLN A 139 -15.95 14.48 -22.36
CA GLN A 139 -17.34 14.81 -22.64
C GLN A 139 -17.57 16.32 -22.81
N SER A 140 -16.58 17.14 -22.45
CA SER A 140 -16.69 18.60 -22.47
C SER A 140 -16.64 19.18 -23.89
N PRO A 141 -17.63 20.00 -24.31
CA PRO A 141 -17.56 20.75 -25.57
C PRO A 141 -16.37 21.70 -25.64
N LEU A 142 -15.98 22.30 -24.50
CA LEU A 142 -14.83 23.20 -24.42
C LEU A 142 -13.52 22.45 -24.69
N PHE A 143 -13.34 21.28 -24.07
CA PHE A 143 -12.17 20.44 -24.32
C PHE A 143 -12.11 19.96 -25.77
N ARG A 144 -13.25 19.56 -26.34
CA ARG A 144 -13.34 19.18 -27.76
C ARG A 144 -12.88 20.29 -28.69
N ALA A 145 -13.35 21.52 -28.49
CA ALA A 145 -12.95 22.67 -29.29
C ALA A 145 -11.42 22.93 -29.22
N SER A 146 -10.83 22.76 -28.03
CA SER A 146 -9.38 22.92 -27.82
C SER A 146 -8.54 21.82 -28.46
N MET A 147 -9.05 20.59 -28.50
CA MET A 147 -8.45 19.48 -29.23
C MET A 147 -8.53 19.69 -30.75
N GLU A 148 -9.68 20.13 -31.27
CA GLU A 148 -9.86 20.46 -32.68
C GLU A 148 -8.90 21.57 -33.14
N ARG A 149 -8.74 22.64 -32.34
CA ARG A 149 -7.78 23.72 -32.61
C ARG A 149 -6.34 23.21 -32.73
N ARG A 150 -6.00 22.12 -32.03
CA ARG A 150 -4.68 21.48 -32.01
C ARG A 150 -4.54 20.36 -33.07
N GLY A 151 -5.60 20.08 -33.84
CA GLY A 151 -5.62 18.96 -34.78
C GLY A 151 -5.56 17.59 -34.09
N LEU A 152 -6.01 17.50 -32.84
CA LEU A 152 -5.98 16.28 -32.02
C LEU A 152 -7.36 15.65 -31.89
N ARG A 153 -7.41 14.32 -31.78
CA ARG A 153 -8.67 13.59 -31.57
C ARG A 153 -8.94 13.40 -30.09
N VAL A 154 -10.14 13.76 -29.62
CA VAL A 154 -10.55 13.54 -28.22
C VAL A 154 -10.46 12.06 -27.82
N SER A 155 -10.74 11.13 -28.75
CA SER A 155 -10.65 9.68 -28.49
C SER A 155 -9.24 9.20 -28.12
N GLU A 156 -8.20 9.96 -28.47
CA GLU A 156 -6.81 9.66 -28.18
C GLU A 156 -6.30 10.36 -26.91
N ALA A 157 -7.15 11.15 -26.24
CA ALA A 157 -6.79 11.80 -24.99
C ALA A 157 -7.02 10.87 -23.79
N SER A 158 -6.15 10.98 -22.79
CA SER A 158 -6.31 10.44 -21.44
C SER A 158 -6.07 11.56 -20.45
N CYS A 159 -6.96 11.76 -19.50
CA CYS A 159 -6.85 12.83 -18.52
C CYS A 159 -6.61 12.27 -17.11
N THR A 160 -5.78 12.94 -16.33
CA THR A 160 -5.47 12.56 -14.95
C THR A 160 -5.92 13.69 -14.04
N PRO A 161 -6.87 13.45 -13.11
CA PRO A 161 -7.20 14.41 -12.06
C PRO A 161 -6.07 14.48 -11.04
N LEU A 162 -5.62 15.69 -10.74
CA LEU A 162 -4.52 16.00 -9.84
C LEU A 162 -5.03 16.82 -8.65
N THR A 163 -4.54 16.55 -7.44
CA THR A 163 -4.85 17.37 -6.27
C THR A 163 -4.35 18.81 -6.45
N VAL A 164 -5.11 19.79 -5.95
CA VAL A 164 -4.86 21.22 -6.16
C VAL A 164 -4.30 21.95 -4.94
N GLY A 165 -4.12 21.26 -3.82
CA GLY A 165 -3.60 21.85 -2.58
C GLY A 165 -4.48 22.99 -2.04
N TRP A 166 -3.83 23.96 -1.39
CA TRP A 166 -4.47 25.16 -0.82
C TRP A 166 -3.53 26.36 -0.98
N PHE A 167 -4.08 27.48 -1.48
CA PHE A 167 -3.33 28.69 -1.85
C PHE A 167 -3.89 29.97 -1.22
N GLY A 168 -4.60 29.84 -0.09
CA GLY A 168 -5.14 30.98 0.67
C GLY A 168 -6.64 31.22 0.49
N GLU A 169 -7.34 30.30 -0.16
CA GLU A 169 -8.79 30.36 -0.34
C GLU A 169 -9.52 30.33 1.01
N SER A 170 -10.62 31.09 1.11
CA SER A 170 -11.41 31.22 2.34
C SER A 170 -12.37 30.06 2.58
N VAL A 171 -12.75 29.34 1.52
CA VAL A 171 -13.62 28.15 1.57
C VAL A 171 -12.93 27.04 0.80
N GLY A 172 -12.56 25.97 1.49
CA GLY A 172 -12.06 24.76 0.85
C GLY A 172 -13.16 24.07 0.06
N ARG A 173 -12.89 23.76 -1.20
CA ARG A 173 -13.71 22.88 -2.03
C ARG A 173 -12.94 21.61 -2.32
N ARG A 174 -13.64 20.50 -2.49
CA ARG A 174 -13.03 19.22 -2.81
C ARG A 174 -12.83 19.13 -4.33
N GLU A 175 -11.80 19.80 -4.81
CA GLU A 175 -11.53 19.96 -6.23
C GLU A 175 -10.26 19.25 -6.69
N VAL A 176 -10.26 18.82 -7.95
CA VAL A 176 -9.09 18.29 -8.65
C VAL A 176 -8.93 19.02 -9.97
N ARG A 177 -7.70 19.15 -10.44
CA ARG A 177 -7.41 19.67 -11.77
C ARG A 177 -7.06 18.53 -12.71
N ALA A 178 -7.87 18.35 -13.75
CA ALA A 178 -7.63 17.37 -14.79
C ALA A 178 -6.69 17.93 -15.87
N ASN A 179 -5.54 17.27 -16.04
CA ASN A 179 -4.59 17.51 -17.12
C ASN A 179 -4.63 16.33 -18.09
N CYS A 180 -4.52 16.60 -19.38
CA CYS A 180 -4.69 15.58 -20.42
C CYS A 180 -3.42 15.31 -21.20
N PHE A 181 -3.29 14.07 -21.66
CA PHE A 181 -2.15 13.52 -22.37
C PHE A 181 -2.63 12.83 -23.65
N TYR A 182 -1.77 12.78 -24.67
CA TYR A 182 -2.13 12.22 -25.97
C TYR A 182 -1.50 10.84 -26.19
N ARG A 183 -2.33 9.81 -26.34
CA ARG A 183 -1.93 8.40 -26.42
C ARG A 183 -1.38 7.98 -27.78
N ASN A 184 -1.89 8.54 -28.87
CA ASN A 184 -1.67 7.98 -30.21
C ASN A 184 -0.18 7.73 -30.53
N GLY A 185 0.20 6.47 -30.71
CA GLY A 185 1.56 6.07 -31.07
C GLY A 185 2.50 5.75 -29.90
N THR A 186 2.03 5.78 -28.65
CA THR A 186 2.84 5.36 -27.48
C THR A 186 1.98 4.79 -26.35
N ASP A 187 2.58 3.97 -25.50
CA ASP A 187 2.03 3.57 -24.20
C ASP A 187 2.46 4.50 -23.05
N ASN A 188 3.41 5.40 -23.29
CA ASN A 188 3.90 6.37 -22.31
C ASN A 188 3.16 7.71 -22.45
N ILE A 189 1.97 7.80 -21.86
CA ILE A 189 1.13 9.01 -21.97
C ILE A 189 1.81 10.23 -21.34
N PHE A 190 2.56 10.05 -20.24
CA PHE A 190 3.20 11.13 -19.50
C PHE A 190 4.29 11.85 -20.30
N ALA A 191 4.85 11.20 -21.33
CA ALA A 191 5.79 11.83 -22.27
C ALA A 191 5.11 12.78 -23.28
N ARG A 192 3.76 12.84 -23.31
CA ARG A 192 2.99 13.57 -24.32
C ARG A 192 1.87 14.41 -23.72
N PRO A 193 2.18 15.39 -22.84
CA PRO A 193 1.19 16.28 -22.27
C PRO A 193 0.54 17.17 -23.34
N ILE A 194 -0.75 17.42 -23.18
CA ILE A 194 -1.50 18.43 -23.93
C ILE A 194 -1.42 19.73 -23.11
N GLU A 195 -0.30 20.43 -23.25
CA GLU A 195 0.00 21.61 -22.44
C GLU A 195 -0.97 22.77 -22.67
N GLY A 196 -1.14 23.57 -21.61
CA GLY A 196 -1.99 24.75 -21.59
C GLY A 196 -3.49 24.47 -21.52
N VAL A 197 -3.92 23.21 -21.46
CA VAL A 197 -5.34 22.85 -21.28
C VAL A 197 -5.53 22.12 -19.96
N SER A 198 -6.37 22.68 -19.09
CA SER A 198 -6.74 22.03 -17.83
C SER A 198 -8.17 22.36 -17.41
N LEU A 199 -8.78 21.45 -16.65
CA LEU A 199 -10.16 21.57 -16.18
C LEU A 199 -10.19 21.42 -14.67
N LEU A 200 -10.83 22.35 -13.97
CA LEU A 200 -11.10 22.23 -12.54
C LEU A 200 -12.42 21.49 -12.37
N ILE A 201 -12.42 20.49 -11.49
CA ILE A 201 -13.55 19.58 -11.27
C ILE A 201 -13.87 19.57 -9.78
N ASP A 202 -15.12 19.85 -9.43
CA ASP A 202 -15.67 19.57 -8.10
C ASP A 202 -15.96 18.06 -8.03
N VAL A 203 -15.28 17.36 -7.11
CA VAL A 203 -15.37 15.91 -6.97
C VAL A 203 -16.68 15.48 -6.29
N ASP A 204 -17.26 16.33 -5.43
CA ASP A 204 -18.51 16.00 -4.76
C ASP A 204 -19.70 16.15 -5.71
N ALA A 205 -19.72 17.18 -6.56
CA ALA A 205 -20.72 17.36 -7.60
C ALA A 205 -20.44 16.48 -8.84
N MET A 206 -19.18 16.10 -9.05
CA MET A 206 -18.67 15.49 -10.28
C MET A 206 -18.94 16.38 -11.51
N GLU A 207 -18.63 17.67 -11.38
CA GLU A 207 -18.90 18.70 -12.37
C GLU A 207 -17.66 19.55 -12.68
N ILE A 208 -17.53 19.99 -13.92
CA ILE A 208 -16.46 20.91 -14.33
C ILE A 208 -16.82 22.32 -13.82
N THR A 209 -16.04 22.86 -12.90
CA THR A 209 -16.22 24.20 -12.30
C THR A 209 -15.31 25.26 -12.91
N GLY A 210 -14.26 24.84 -13.62
CA GLY A 210 -13.31 25.75 -14.26
C GLY A 210 -12.69 25.16 -15.51
N TYR A 211 -12.31 26.02 -16.45
CA TYR A 211 -11.68 25.64 -17.71
C TYR A 211 -10.57 26.62 -18.07
N SER A 212 -9.39 26.10 -18.39
CA SER A 212 -8.23 26.86 -18.86
C SER A 212 -7.77 26.32 -20.20
N ASP A 213 -7.60 27.20 -21.18
CA ASP A 213 -6.92 26.95 -22.45
C ASP A 213 -5.97 28.14 -22.70
N SER A 214 -4.83 28.11 -22.03
CA SER A 214 -3.91 29.24 -21.85
C SER A 214 -2.78 29.29 -22.87
N LEU A 215 -2.40 28.14 -23.44
CA LEU A 215 -1.26 28.00 -24.34
C LEU A 215 -1.48 26.87 -25.35
N VAL A 216 -1.14 27.12 -26.62
CA VAL A 216 -1.02 26.07 -27.65
C VAL A 216 0.45 25.70 -27.82
N ALA A 217 0.92 24.71 -27.06
CA ALA A 217 2.28 24.20 -27.21
C ALA A 217 2.37 23.06 -28.25
N PRO A 218 3.53 22.85 -28.90
CA PRO A 218 3.76 21.67 -29.72
C PRO A 218 3.60 20.39 -28.91
N LEU A 219 2.84 19.42 -29.44
CA LEU A 219 2.72 18.10 -28.83
C LEU A 219 4.03 17.31 -29.04
N PRO A 220 4.66 16.77 -27.98
CA PRO A 220 5.85 15.93 -28.13
C PRO A 220 5.62 14.72 -29.04
N VAL A 221 6.67 14.29 -29.76
CA VAL A 221 6.61 13.12 -30.64
C VAL A 221 6.48 11.82 -29.82
N ALA A 222 5.83 10.81 -30.39
CA ALA A 222 5.64 9.52 -29.72
C ALA A 222 6.83 8.57 -29.88
N GLU A 223 7.62 8.75 -30.94
CA GLU A 223 8.76 7.88 -31.25
C GLU A 223 9.78 7.89 -30.11
N GLY A 224 10.24 6.70 -29.72
CA GLY A 224 11.24 6.53 -28.65
C GLY A 224 10.73 6.76 -27.22
N THR A 225 9.43 6.99 -27.02
CA THR A 225 8.87 7.23 -25.67
C THR A 225 8.40 5.96 -24.96
N SER A 226 8.16 4.87 -25.70
CA SER A 226 7.67 3.62 -25.12
C SER A 226 8.69 2.99 -24.19
N TYR A 227 8.23 2.59 -23.00
CA TYR A 227 9.04 1.87 -22.03
C TYR A 227 8.96 0.35 -22.20
N ARG A 228 8.04 -0.16 -23.02
CA ARG A 228 7.99 -1.58 -23.38
C ARG A 228 9.08 -1.88 -24.40
N GLY A 229 9.86 -2.93 -24.14
CA GLY A 229 11.03 -3.33 -24.94
C GLY A 229 10.74 -3.78 -26.38
N SER A 230 9.58 -3.49 -26.96
CA SER A 230 9.16 -3.96 -28.28
C SER A 230 9.29 -2.93 -29.41
N GLY A 231 9.79 -1.70 -29.16
CA GLY A 231 9.83 -0.66 -30.20
C GLY A 231 11.12 0.16 -30.23
N GLY A 232 12.07 -0.23 -31.08
CA GLY A 232 13.07 0.70 -31.64
C GLY A 232 14.48 0.70 -31.02
N SER A 233 15.42 0.15 -31.80
CA SER A 233 16.81 0.58 -31.97
C SER A 233 17.74 0.74 -30.74
N ARG A 234 18.12 -0.41 -30.17
CA ARG A 234 19.53 -0.88 -30.03
C ARG A 234 19.48 -2.27 -29.40
N ALA A 235 20.23 -3.23 -29.94
CA ALA A 235 20.44 -4.51 -29.28
C ALA A 235 21.10 -4.26 -27.92
N ARG A 236 20.28 -4.12 -26.87
CA ARG A 236 20.75 -3.91 -25.52
C ARG A 236 21.45 -5.19 -25.13
N ARG A 237 22.71 -5.11 -24.69
CA ARG A 237 23.43 -6.27 -24.17
C ARG A 237 22.68 -6.73 -22.92
N VAL A 238 21.92 -7.82 -23.04
CA VAL A 238 21.19 -8.41 -21.92
C VAL A 238 22.20 -9.22 -21.09
N PRO A 239 22.31 -8.98 -19.77
CA PRO A 239 23.12 -9.83 -18.90
C PRO A 239 22.67 -11.29 -18.97
N LYS A 240 23.58 -12.23 -18.69
CA LYS A 240 23.18 -13.64 -18.51
C LYS A 240 22.21 -13.73 -17.31
N PRO A 241 21.13 -14.53 -17.40
CA PRO A 241 20.21 -14.70 -16.28
C PRO A 241 20.93 -15.17 -15.01
N VAL A 242 20.58 -14.58 -13.87
CA VAL A 242 21.00 -15.02 -12.54
C VAL A 242 19.74 -15.42 -11.77
N ARG A 243 19.76 -16.58 -11.11
CA ARG A 243 18.65 -17.05 -10.28
C ARG A 243 19.18 -17.39 -8.89
N VAL A 244 18.44 -16.95 -7.87
CA VAL A 244 18.68 -17.33 -6.48
C VAL A 244 17.74 -18.49 -6.15
N PHE A 245 18.29 -19.56 -5.60
CA PHE A 245 17.54 -20.75 -5.19
C PHE A 245 18.06 -21.23 -3.83
N GLN A 246 17.14 -21.72 -2.98
CA GLN A 246 17.46 -22.22 -1.64
C GLN A 246 17.06 -23.69 -1.56
N GLU A 247 18.04 -24.60 -1.58
CA GLU A 247 17.81 -26.05 -1.64
C GLU A 247 17.02 -26.59 -0.44
N GLU A 248 17.27 -26.03 0.75
CA GLU A 248 16.62 -26.44 2.01
C GLU A 248 15.32 -25.67 2.30
N GLY A 249 14.86 -24.83 1.36
CA GLY A 249 13.71 -23.94 1.54
C GLY A 249 14.08 -22.57 2.13
N CYS A 250 13.07 -21.78 2.47
CA CYS A 250 13.25 -20.44 3.03
C CYS A 250 13.79 -20.51 4.46
N GLY A 251 14.76 -19.66 4.81
CA GLY A 251 15.29 -19.53 6.18
C GLY A 251 14.41 -18.73 7.14
N PHE A 252 13.19 -18.40 6.70
CA PHE A 252 12.17 -17.70 7.48
C PHE A 252 10.85 -18.47 7.48
N ALA A 253 10.06 -18.28 8.52
CA ALA A 253 8.72 -18.81 8.64
C ALA A 253 7.71 -17.66 8.71
N ILE A 254 6.53 -17.89 8.10
CA ILE A 254 5.40 -16.97 8.17
C ILE A 254 4.20 -17.70 8.77
N ASP A 255 3.65 -17.17 9.86
CA ASP A 255 2.40 -17.62 10.48
C ASP A 255 1.39 -16.46 10.46
N GLY A 256 0.44 -16.50 9.53
CA GLY A 256 -0.42 -15.37 9.21
C GLY A 256 0.40 -14.16 8.75
N HIS A 257 0.49 -13.15 9.61
CA HIS A 257 1.27 -11.92 9.39
C HIS A 257 2.55 -11.84 10.24
N ARG A 258 2.83 -12.87 11.05
CA ARG A 258 4.05 -12.95 11.85
C ARG A 258 5.17 -13.58 11.05
N VAL A 259 6.34 -12.96 11.07
CA VAL A 259 7.54 -13.40 10.39
C VAL A 259 8.61 -13.72 11.42
N GLU A 260 9.22 -14.89 11.31
CA GLU A 260 10.37 -15.31 12.11
C GLU A 260 11.54 -15.61 11.18
N TRP A 261 12.69 -14.99 11.44
CA TRP A 261 13.90 -15.18 10.62
C TRP A 261 15.16 -14.97 11.45
N GLY A 262 16.01 -15.99 11.51
CA GLY A 262 17.22 -15.94 12.34
C GLY A 262 16.89 -15.55 13.79
N ASN A 263 17.40 -14.40 14.23
CA ASN A 263 17.13 -13.85 15.57
C ASN A 263 15.94 -12.86 15.58
N TRP A 264 15.28 -12.61 14.46
CA TRP A 264 14.17 -11.67 14.36
C TRP A 264 12.81 -12.36 14.47
N ALA A 265 11.88 -11.68 15.15
CA ALA A 265 10.46 -11.95 15.07
C ALA A 265 9.71 -10.61 14.93
N PHE A 266 8.80 -10.49 13.97
CA PHE A 266 8.04 -9.27 13.73
C PHE A 266 6.68 -9.57 13.07
N HIS A 267 5.84 -8.54 12.95
CA HIS A 267 4.54 -8.56 12.28
C HIS A 267 4.59 -7.64 11.04
N VAL A 268 3.90 -8.03 9.96
CA VAL A 268 3.80 -7.24 8.74
C VAL A 268 2.38 -7.22 8.22
N ALA A 269 1.85 -6.06 7.85
CA ALA A 269 0.51 -5.92 7.25
C ALA A 269 0.49 -4.80 6.21
N LEU A 270 -0.57 -4.78 5.40
CA LEU A 270 -0.87 -3.68 4.48
C LEU A 270 -1.94 -2.78 5.09
N ASP A 271 -1.64 -1.48 5.22
CA ASP A 271 -2.61 -0.43 5.56
C ASP A 271 -2.98 0.37 4.31
N ALA A 272 -4.25 0.75 4.18
CA ALA A 272 -4.77 1.43 3.00
C ALA A 272 -4.08 2.77 2.70
N ARG A 273 -3.67 3.51 3.74
CA ARG A 273 -2.99 4.81 3.61
C ARG A 273 -1.48 4.64 3.56
N ALA A 274 -0.92 3.94 4.53
CA ALA A 274 0.52 3.84 4.74
C ALA A 274 1.23 2.84 3.82
N GLY A 275 0.50 1.90 3.21
CA GLY A 275 1.09 0.77 2.52
C GLY A 275 1.63 -0.27 3.51
N PRO A 276 2.82 -0.85 3.29
CA PRO A 276 3.37 -1.85 4.21
C PRO A 276 3.69 -1.25 5.58
N VAL A 277 3.26 -1.95 6.64
CA VAL A 277 3.53 -1.61 8.03
C VAL A 277 4.26 -2.77 8.69
N VAL A 278 5.45 -2.49 9.22
CA VAL A 278 6.22 -3.43 10.06
C VAL A 278 5.96 -3.09 11.52
N SER A 279 5.49 -4.06 12.28
CA SER A 279 5.13 -3.90 13.69
C SER A 279 5.80 -4.93 14.58
N ALA A 280 5.88 -4.63 15.88
CA ALA A 280 6.33 -5.53 16.93
C ALA A 280 7.62 -6.30 16.57
N ALA A 281 8.67 -5.60 16.14
CA ALA A 281 9.94 -6.23 15.82
C ALA A 281 10.79 -6.44 17.08
N TYR A 282 11.16 -7.69 17.32
CA TYR A 282 11.99 -8.15 18.41
C TYR A 282 13.22 -8.87 17.88
N PHE A 283 14.32 -8.74 18.61
CA PHE A 283 15.57 -9.43 18.34
C PHE A 283 15.93 -10.36 19.50
N TYR A 284 16.24 -11.61 19.21
CA TYR A 284 16.65 -12.61 20.18
C TYR A 284 18.10 -12.38 20.59
N ASP A 285 18.30 -12.05 21.87
CA ASP A 285 19.60 -11.87 22.49
C ASP A 285 20.05 -13.20 23.10
N ALA A 286 20.94 -13.91 22.42
CA ALA A 286 21.43 -15.21 22.87
C ALA A 286 22.14 -15.16 24.23
N GLY A 287 22.77 -14.03 24.59
CA GLY A 287 23.45 -13.86 25.87
C GLY A 287 22.47 -13.76 27.05
N LYS A 288 21.29 -13.18 26.80
CA LYS A 288 20.21 -13.06 27.80
C LYS A 288 19.13 -14.13 27.68
N ARG A 289 19.12 -14.88 26.58
CA ARG A 289 18.10 -15.89 26.23
C ARG A 289 16.69 -15.32 26.22
N GLU A 290 16.53 -14.12 25.68
CA GLU A 290 15.23 -13.41 25.62
C GLU A 290 15.05 -12.64 24.31
N LEU A 291 13.79 -12.45 23.90
CA LEU A 291 13.42 -11.54 22.82
C LEU A 291 13.37 -10.10 23.37
N ARG A 292 14.16 -9.21 22.77
CA ARG A 292 14.24 -7.79 23.15
C ARG A 292 13.51 -6.92 22.13
N PRO A 293 12.63 -6.00 22.57
CA PRO A 293 11.92 -5.12 21.64
C PRO A 293 12.91 -4.16 20.98
N VAL A 294 12.77 -3.98 19.66
CA VAL A 294 13.58 -3.02 18.88
C VAL A 294 12.69 -1.93 18.29
N LEU A 295 11.58 -2.31 17.65
CA LEU A 295 10.70 -1.39 16.94
C LEU A 295 9.25 -1.80 17.18
N TYR A 296 8.41 -0.86 17.63
CA TYR A 296 6.98 -1.15 17.84
C TYR A 296 6.17 -1.08 16.54
N ARG A 297 6.41 -0.06 15.71
CA ARG A 297 5.67 0.20 14.46
C ARG A 297 6.53 1.08 13.55
N SER A 298 6.63 0.75 12.27
CA SER A 298 7.31 1.51 11.23
C SER A 298 6.53 1.43 9.92
N HIS A 299 6.39 2.58 9.27
CA HIS A 299 5.78 2.75 7.95
C HIS A 299 6.24 4.12 7.40
N ALA A 300 6.10 4.33 6.10
CA ALA A 300 6.17 5.67 5.55
C ALA A 300 4.96 6.46 6.05
N SER A 301 5.18 7.58 6.72
CA SER A 301 4.07 8.39 7.26
C SER A 301 3.47 9.32 6.22
N GLU A 302 4.31 9.86 5.33
CA GLU A 302 3.92 10.73 4.23
C GLU A 302 5.07 10.87 3.22
N THR A 303 4.74 11.26 1.98
CA THR A 303 5.67 11.78 0.98
C THR A 303 5.20 13.17 0.57
N PHE A 304 6.13 14.06 0.22
CA PHE A 304 5.79 15.37 -0.30
C PHE A 304 6.57 15.60 -1.60
N VAL A 305 5.84 15.75 -2.70
CA VAL A 305 6.41 15.83 -4.06
C VAL A 305 6.10 17.19 -4.69
N PRO A 306 6.81 18.27 -4.28
CA PRO A 306 6.61 19.59 -4.84
C PRO A 306 7.32 19.75 -6.19
N TYR A 307 6.56 20.04 -7.23
CA TYR A 307 7.12 20.56 -8.46
C TYR A 307 7.55 22.02 -8.28
N MET A 308 8.57 22.43 -9.05
CA MET A 308 9.23 23.74 -8.90
C MET A 308 8.88 24.73 -10.02
N ASP A 309 7.89 24.42 -10.85
CA ASP A 309 7.42 25.32 -11.91
C ASP A 309 6.25 26.17 -11.39
N LEU A 310 6.41 27.49 -11.50
CA LEU A 310 5.46 28.49 -11.02
C LEU A 310 4.36 28.81 -12.04
N ALA A 311 4.42 28.24 -13.25
CA ALA A 311 3.40 28.45 -14.27
C ALA A 311 2.03 27.95 -13.80
N GLY A 312 0.96 28.56 -14.32
CA GLY A 312 -0.43 28.25 -13.95
C GLY A 312 -0.84 26.78 -14.11
N GLU A 313 -0.13 26.02 -14.96
CA GLU A 313 -0.38 24.60 -15.19
C GLU A 313 0.32 23.67 -14.18
N TRP A 314 1.27 24.19 -13.38
CA TRP A 314 2.19 23.41 -12.55
C TRP A 314 2.22 23.81 -11.07
N TYR A 315 1.98 25.09 -10.74
CA TYR A 315 2.21 25.63 -9.39
C TYR A 315 1.52 24.86 -8.24
N TYR A 316 0.40 24.19 -8.51
CA TYR A 316 -0.39 23.44 -7.53
C TYR A 316 0.06 21.99 -7.33
N ARG A 317 0.97 21.47 -8.18
CA ARG A 317 1.41 20.07 -8.16
C ARG A 317 2.40 19.84 -7.02
N THR A 318 1.85 19.56 -5.85
CA THR A 318 2.59 19.41 -4.59
C THR A 318 2.04 18.23 -3.78
N TYR A 319 2.10 17.05 -4.39
CA TYR A 319 1.34 15.88 -3.92
C TYR A 319 1.78 15.42 -2.52
N LEU A 320 0.79 15.03 -1.72
CA LEU A 320 0.97 14.26 -0.50
C LEU A 320 0.49 12.84 -0.79
N ASP A 321 1.35 11.97 -1.35
CA ASP A 321 0.83 10.77 -2.02
C ASP A 321 0.09 9.81 -1.08
N LEU A 322 0.52 9.69 0.18
CA LEU A 322 -0.15 8.83 1.15
C LEU A 322 -1.45 9.47 1.64
N GLY A 323 -1.46 10.78 1.86
CA GLY A 323 -2.64 11.53 2.27
C GLY A 323 -3.71 11.65 1.17
N ASP A 324 -3.29 11.90 -0.07
CA ASP A 324 -4.17 12.19 -1.20
C ASP A 324 -4.67 10.93 -1.90
N TYR A 325 -3.79 9.93 -2.09
CA TYR A 325 -4.07 8.73 -2.90
C TYR A 325 -3.95 7.42 -2.11
N GLY A 326 -3.12 7.38 -1.07
CA GLY A 326 -2.90 6.21 -0.22
C GLY A 326 -1.96 5.18 -0.86
N PHE A 327 -0.85 4.87 -0.20
CA PHE A 327 0.13 3.89 -0.71
C PHE A 327 -0.44 2.47 -0.76
N GLY A 328 -1.25 2.08 0.21
CA GLY A 328 -1.93 0.78 0.19
C GLY A 328 -2.92 0.67 -0.96
N GLN A 329 -3.75 1.70 -1.17
CA GLN A 329 -4.67 1.78 -2.31
C GLN A 329 -3.95 1.81 -3.67
N SER A 330 -2.72 2.34 -3.67
CA SER A 330 -1.86 2.43 -4.85
C SER A 330 -0.90 1.23 -4.99
N THR A 331 -1.09 0.17 -4.20
CA THR A 331 -0.26 -1.04 -4.28
C THR A 331 -0.77 -1.95 -5.40
N PHE A 332 0.10 -2.26 -6.36
CA PHE A 332 -0.19 -3.20 -7.44
C PHE A 332 0.50 -4.55 -7.21
N PRO A 333 0.03 -5.63 -7.85
CA PRO A 333 0.61 -6.95 -7.67
C PRO A 333 2.06 -6.99 -8.14
N LEU A 334 2.96 -7.38 -7.24
CA LEU A 334 4.40 -7.52 -7.55
C LEU A 334 4.60 -8.59 -8.63
N ALA A 335 5.40 -8.26 -9.64
CA ALA A 335 5.76 -9.14 -10.75
C ALA A 335 6.85 -10.15 -10.30
N PRO A 336 6.54 -11.45 -10.24
CA PRO A 336 7.53 -12.43 -9.80
C PRO A 336 8.73 -12.50 -10.72
N LEU A 337 9.93 -12.66 -10.14
CA LEU A 337 11.23 -12.68 -10.81
C LEU A 337 11.75 -11.32 -11.30
N ASP A 338 10.88 -10.32 -11.42
CA ASP A 338 11.26 -8.96 -11.82
C ASP A 338 11.33 -8.04 -10.59
N ASP A 339 10.23 -7.92 -9.85
CA ASP A 339 10.16 -7.09 -8.63
C ASP A 339 10.74 -7.79 -7.40
N CYS A 340 10.63 -9.13 -7.36
CA CYS A 340 11.07 -9.97 -6.26
C CYS A 340 11.75 -11.25 -6.75
N PRO A 341 12.82 -11.72 -6.08
CA PRO A 341 13.58 -12.89 -6.52
C PRO A 341 12.80 -14.20 -6.41
N GLY A 342 13.31 -15.26 -7.04
CA GLY A 342 12.64 -16.57 -7.11
C GLY A 342 12.46 -17.30 -5.77
N ASN A 343 13.14 -16.85 -4.71
CA ASN A 343 12.98 -17.34 -3.34
C ASN A 343 12.03 -16.48 -2.49
N ALA A 344 11.28 -15.56 -3.11
CA ALA A 344 10.31 -14.73 -2.41
C ALA A 344 9.01 -15.48 -2.11
N THR A 345 8.48 -15.24 -0.91
CA THR A 345 7.11 -15.59 -0.52
C THR A 345 6.25 -14.33 -0.55
N TYR A 346 5.02 -14.43 -1.05
CA TYR A 346 4.12 -13.29 -1.21
C TYR A 346 3.01 -13.30 -0.17
N LEU A 347 2.63 -12.11 0.29
CA LEU A 347 1.47 -11.87 1.13
C LEU A 347 0.48 -11.00 0.35
N ASP A 348 -0.77 -11.44 0.35
CA ASP A 348 -1.89 -10.67 -0.16
C ASP A 348 -2.31 -9.63 0.88
N GLY A 349 -2.72 -8.45 0.42
CA GLY A 349 -3.40 -7.45 1.22
C GLY A 349 -4.92 -7.53 1.09
N LEU A 350 -5.63 -6.90 2.03
CA LEU A 350 -7.07 -6.70 1.96
C LEU A 350 -7.40 -5.24 2.27
N LEU A 351 -8.06 -4.59 1.32
CA LEU A 351 -8.41 -3.17 1.36
C LEU A 351 -9.94 -3.01 1.33
N VAL A 352 -10.41 -1.78 1.48
CA VAL A 352 -11.83 -1.44 1.42
C VAL A 352 -12.07 -0.51 0.22
N SER A 353 -13.03 -0.88 -0.62
CA SER A 353 -13.48 -0.05 -1.75
C SER A 353 -14.32 1.14 -1.31
N ALA A 354 -14.56 2.10 -2.22
CA ALA A 354 -15.49 3.20 -1.97
C ALA A 354 -16.91 2.76 -1.58
N ALA A 355 -17.34 1.55 -1.97
CA ALA A 355 -18.63 0.98 -1.59
C ALA A 355 -18.61 0.23 -0.25
N GLY A 356 -17.47 0.19 0.45
CA GLY A 356 -17.29 -0.55 1.69
C GLY A 356 -17.00 -2.04 1.50
N GLU A 357 -16.86 -2.53 0.27
CA GLU A 357 -16.58 -3.96 0.00
C GLU A 357 -15.10 -4.30 0.25
N PRO A 358 -14.79 -5.53 0.71
CA PRO A 358 -13.43 -6.03 0.78
C PRO A 358 -12.84 -6.23 -0.63
N VAL A 359 -11.66 -5.67 -0.86
CA VAL A 359 -10.90 -5.78 -2.11
C VAL A 359 -9.55 -6.44 -1.83
N LYS A 360 -9.31 -7.57 -2.48
CA LYS A 360 -8.02 -8.26 -2.37
C LYS A 360 -6.95 -7.52 -3.19
N ALA A 361 -5.81 -7.24 -2.56
CA ALA A 361 -4.60 -6.77 -3.23
C ALA A 361 -3.62 -7.95 -3.34
N PRO A 362 -3.62 -8.70 -4.46
CA PRO A 362 -2.81 -9.91 -4.56
C PRO A 362 -1.32 -9.55 -4.66
N ASN A 363 -0.45 -10.38 -4.08
CA ASN A 363 1.01 -10.18 -4.11
C ASN A 363 1.44 -8.76 -3.70
N ALA A 364 0.78 -8.17 -2.69
CA ALA A 364 1.02 -6.80 -2.26
C ALA A 364 2.38 -6.63 -1.56
N ILE A 365 2.84 -7.67 -0.88
CA ILE A 365 4.12 -7.69 -0.16
C ILE A 365 4.87 -8.96 -0.57
N CYS A 366 6.17 -8.86 -0.80
CA CYS A 366 7.04 -10.03 -0.94
C CYS A 366 8.11 -10.03 0.15
N ILE A 367 8.45 -11.22 0.63
CA ILE A 367 9.43 -11.45 1.69
C ILE A 367 10.45 -12.45 1.17
N PHE A 368 11.73 -12.09 1.24
CA PHE A 368 12.80 -12.93 0.70
C PHE A 368 14.11 -12.75 1.46
N GLU A 369 14.92 -13.80 1.47
CA GLU A 369 16.31 -13.70 1.88
C GLU A 369 17.16 -13.18 0.72
N ARG A 370 17.99 -12.18 1.01
CA ARG A 370 18.93 -11.58 0.07
C ARG A 370 20.35 -12.01 0.45
N TYR A 371 21.05 -12.54 -0.55
CA TYR A 371 22.49 -12.77 -0.52
C TYR A 371 23.11 -12.06 -1.71
N ALA A 372 23.78 -10.93 -1.46
CA ALA A 372 24.39 -10.10 -2.50
C ALA A 372 25.92 -10.26 -2.60
N GLY A 373 26.49 -11.23 -1.86
CA GLY A 373 27.94 -11.41 -1.75
C GLY A 373 28.62 -10.49 -0.72
N ASP A 374 27.82 -9.73 0.04
CA ASP A 374 28.31 -8.91 1.15
C ASP A 374 28.90 -9.78 2.28
N VAL A 375 29.91 -9.25 2.97
CA VAL A 375 30.61 -9.94 4.05
C VAL A 375 30.11 -9.39 5.38
N ALA A 376 29.43 -10.21 6.18
CA ALA A 376 28.94 -9.82 7.51
C ALA A 376 30.11 -9.44 8.43
N TRP A 377 31.16 -10.26 8.42
CA TRP A 377 32.45 -9.95 9.04
C TRP A 377 33.53 -10.89 8.50
N ARG A 378 34.78 -10.44 8.57
CA ARG A 378 35.94 -11.28 8.25
C ARG A 378 37.18 -10.83 9.02
N HIS A 379 38.06 -11.77 9.31
CA HIS A 379 39.37 -11.48 9.87
C HIS A 379 40.40 -12.51 9.38
N THR A 380 41.63 -12.02 9.12
CA THR A 380 42.78 -12.88 8.83
C THR A 380 43.90 -12.47 9.78
N ASN A 381 44.32 -13.36 10.67
CA ASN A 381 45.47 -13.19 11.53
C ASN A 381 46.67 -13.97 10.95
N ILE A 382 47.73 -13.26 10.61
CA ILE A 382 48.99 -13.80 10.07
C ILE A 382 50.14 -13.72 11.07
N PHE A 383 49.90 -13.24 12.28
CA PHE A 383 50.93 -12.99 13.29
C PHE A 383 51.09 -14.14 14.29
N VAL A 384 50.40 -15.27 14.10
CA VAL A 384 50.64 -16.49 14.87
C VAL A 384 51.72 -17.30 14.13
N PRO A 385 52.92 -17.51 14.72
CA PRO A 385 54.00 -18.23 14.06
C PRO A 385 53.55 -19.60 13.52
N GLY A 386 53.82 -19.85 12.25
CA GLY A 386 53.46 -21.10 11.57
C GLY A 386 51.96 -21.30 11.32
N LYS A 387 51.09 -20.31 11.57
CA LYS A 387 49.63 -20.44 11.36
C LYS A 387 49.04 -19.21 10.67
N GLN A 388 48.32 -19.44 9.56
CA GLN A 388 47.41 -18.46 8.99
C GLN A 388 45.98 -18.78 9.45
N ILE A 389 45.42 -17.92 10.30
CA ILE A 389 44.07 -18.10 10.84
C ILE A 389 43.14 -17.15 10.09
N ARG A 390 42.13 -17.69 9.39
CA ARG A 390 41.15 -16.90 8.64
C ARG A 390 39.74 -17.36 8.98
N ASP A 391 38.86 -16.41 9.25
CA ASP A 391 37.42 -16.64 9.35
C ASP A 391 36.67 -15.52 8.61
N SER A 392 35.54 -15.87 8.02
CA SER A 392 34.70 -14.97 7.22
C SER A 392 33.29 -15.51 7.19
N ARG A 393 32.30 -14.63 7.35
CA ARG A 393 30.89 -15.01 7.25
C ARG A 393 30.14 -14.15 6.24
N PRO A 394 29.28 -14.77 5.41
CA PRO A 394 28.44 -14.03 4.48
C PRO A 394 27.39 -13.22 5.23
N GLU A 395 27.01 -12.08 4.66
CA GLU A 395 25.80 -11.37 5.10
C GLU A 395 24.59 -11.92 4.33
N VAL A 396 23.62 -12.42 5.08
CA VAL A 396 22.28 -12.73 4.58
C VAL A 396 21.31 -11.81 5.30
N THR A 397 20.43 -11.15 4.54
CA THR A 397 19.42 -10.25 5.09
C THR A 397 18.03 -10.72 4.69
N LEU A 398 17.02 -10.36 5.47
CA LEU A 398 15.63 -10.58 5.11
C LEU A 398 15.02 -9.26 4.66
N VAL A 399 14.44 -9.24 3.46
CA VAL A 399 13.79 -8.05 2.90
C VAL A 399 12.29 -8.26 2.88
N VAL A 400 11.55 -7.29 3.39
CA VAL A 400 10.10 -7.11 3.18
C VAL A 400 9.92 -5.98 2.19
N ARG A 401 9.33 -6.26 1.03
CA ARG A 401 9.16 -5.31 -0.07
C ARG A 401 7.69 -5.13 -0.42
N SER A 402 7.31 -3.89 -0.71
CA SER A 402 6.05 -3.54 -1.40
C SER A 402 6.31 -2.41 -2.40
N ILE A 403 5.49 -2.31 -3.45
CA ILE A 403 5.60 -1.26 -4.46
C ILE A 403 4.27 -0.52 -4.56
N ALA A 404 4.31 0.81 -4.40
CA ALA A 404 3.17 1.69 -4.60
C ALA A 404 3.37 2.53 -5.87
N THR A 405 2.39 2.50 -6.77
CA THR A 405 2.42 3.27 -8.02
C THR A 405 1.39 4.39 -7.96
N VAL A 406 1.87 5.64 -7.86
CA VAL A 406 1.02 6.83 -7.77
C VAL A 406 1.22 7.66 -9.03
N GLY A 407 0.24 7.59 -9.94
CA GLY A 407 0.31 8.27 -11.23
C GLY A 407 1.50 7.78 -12.06
N ASN A 408 2.51 8.63 -12.19
CA ASN A 408 3.74 8.36 -12.96
C ASN A 408 4.94 7.94 -12.10
N TYR A 409 4.75 7.75 -10.79
CA TYR A 409 5.81 7.36 -9.86
C TYR A 409 5.62 5.93 -9.38
N ASP A 410 6.74 5.21 -9.25
CA ASP A 410 6.80 3.89 -8.61
C ASP A 410 7.73 3.99 -7.38
N TYR A 411 7.17 3.73 -6.20
CA TYR A 411 7.89 3.74 -4.93
C TYR A 411 8.18 2.31 -4.48
N ILE A 412 9.46 1.96 -4.29
CA ILE A 412 9.88 0.61 -3.86
C ILE A 412 10.26 0.67 -2.39
N LEU A 413 9.39 0.17 -1.52
CA LEU A 413 9.54 0.26 -0.07
C LEU A 413 10.12 -1.03 0.48
N ASP A 414 11.34 -0.96 1.01
CA ASP A 414 12.09 -2.10 1.55
C ASP A 414 12.38 -1.93 3.06
N TRP A 415 12.01 -2.94 3.85
CA TRP A 415 12.54 -3.15 5.20
C TRP A 415 13.50 -4.33 5.17
N GLU A 416 14.79 -4.05 5.36
CA GLU A 416 15.86 -5.03 5.38
C GLU A 416 16.33 -5.28 6.81
N PHE A 417 16.10 -6.50 7.31
CA PHE A 417 16.53 -6.98 8.61
C PHE A 417 17.88 -7.69 8.48
N LYS A 418 18.84 -7.32 9.33
CA LYS A 418 20.19 -7.88 9.32
C LYS A 418 20.44 -8.81 10.49
N GLN A 419 21.29 -9.81 10.30
CA GLN A 419 21.72 -10.74 11.36
C GLN A 419 22.41 -10.03 12.55
N THR A 420 22.95 -8.83 12.33
CA THR A 420 23.60 -7.98 13.34
C THR A 420 22.62 -7.27 14.28
N GLY A 421 21.31 -7.34 14.01
CA GLY A 421 20.29 -6.58 14.74
C GLY A 421 20.00 -5.20 14.16
N ALA A 422 20.63 -4.83 13.04
CA ALA A 422 20.29 -3.62 12.31
C ALA A 422 19.02 -3.79 11.45
N ILE A 423 18.26 -2.71 11.30
CA ILE A 423 17.16 -2.58 10.34
C ILE A 423 17.54 -1.45 9.39
N ARG A 424 17.53 -1.72 8.09
CA ARG A 424 17.67 -0.69 7.04
C ARG A 424 16.31 -0.50 6.39
N VAL A 425 15.89 0.76 6.30
CA VAL A 425 14.67 1.14 5.58
C VAL A 425 15.09 1.88 4.32
N GLY A 426 14.60 1.42 3.17
CA GLY A 426 14.78 2.06 1.87
C GLY A 426 13.42 2.40 1.25
N ALA A 427 13.38 3.52 0.54
CA ALA A 427 12.27 3.92 -0.32
C ALA A 427 12.84 4.35 -1.68
#